data_AF-A0A1Y1WWV4-F1
#
_entry.id   AF-A0A1Y1WWV4-F1
#
_cell.length_a   1.000
_cell.length_b   1.000
_cell.length_c   1.000
_cell.angle_alpha   90.00
_cell.angle_beta   90.00
_cell.angle_gamma   90.00
#
_symmetry.space_group_name_H-M   'P 1'
#
loop_
_entity.id
_entity.type
_entity.pdbx_description
1 polymer ?
#
loop_
_entity_poly.entity_id
_entity_poly.type
_entity_poly.pdbx_seq_one_letter_code
_entity_poly.pdbx_strand_id
1 'polypeptide(L)'
;MGWIDGVLKMKSVDWHRSNSLILVGPSEWARHFGRHMYFNTMLNLDDWDEEADYIVLDDFNPDINKFLPAWKCFFGGQKEFTLTDKYRGKKTVHWGKPMIWLSNEDLFKHLNLEQSEFIKKNCTVICLTNKLY
;
A
#
# COMPACT_ATOMS: atom_id res chain seq x y z
N MET A 1 5.00 -20.29 -3.83
CA MET A 1 5.49 -19.65 -2.59
C MET A 1 6.72 -18.74 -2.78
N GLY A 2 7.51 -18.81 -3.87
CA GLY A 2 8.81 -18.11 -3.96
C GLY A 2 8.87 -16.64 -4.44
N TRP A 3 7.74 -15.97 -4.63
CA TRP A 3 7.63 -14.62 -5.23
C TRP A 3 7.29 -13.56 -4.18
N ILE A 4 6.46 -13.91 -3.19
CA ILE A 4 6.15 -13.07 -2.02
C ILE A 4 7.40 -12.88 -1.14
N ASP A 5 8.21 -13.93 -1.01
CA ASP A 5 9.53 -13.86 -0.37
C ASP A 5 10.43 -12.80 -1.03
N GLY A 6 10.32 -12.57 -2.34
CA GLY A 6 11.09 -11.51 -3.03
C GLY A 6 10.59 -10.09 -2.70
N VAL A 7 9.28 -9.93 -2.47
CA VAL A 7 8.66 -8.64 -2.09
C VAL A 7 8.99 -8.29 -0.63
N LEU A 8 9.05 -9.29 0.26
CA LEU A 8 9.28 -9.10 1.70
C LEU A 8 10.77 -9.22 2.10
N LYS A 9 11.58 -10.01 1.40
CA LYS A 9 13.03 -10.21 1.70
C LYS A 9 13.94 -9.24 0.95
N MET A 10 13.49 -8.03 0.59
CA MET A 10 14.38 -7.00 0.07
C MET A 10 15.24 -6.41 1.22
N LYS A 11 16.13 -7.24 1.76
CA LYS A 11 17.18 -6.83 2.68
C LYS A 11 18.31 -6.21 1.88
N SER A 12 18.32 -4.87 1.86
CA SER A 12 19.49 -4.00 1.80
C SER A 12 20.74 -4.54 1.10
N VAL A 13 20.90 -4.31 -0.21
CA VAL A 13 22.24 -4.18 -0.81
C VAL A 13 22.29 -3.13 -1.94
N ASP A 14 21.19 -2.85 -2.65
CA ASP A 14 21.16 -1.79 -3.67
C ASP A 14 19.91 -0.90 -3.51
N TRP A 15 20.04 0.41 -3.74
CA TRP A 15 19.00 1.44 -3.54
C TRP A 15 17.83 1.37 -4.55
N HIS A 16 17.32 0.18 -4.84
CA HIS A 16 16.02 0.06 -5.50
C HIS A 16 14.93 0.43 -4.50
N ARG A 17 14.07 1.40 -4.85
CA ARG A 17 12.88 1.74 -4.06
C ARG A 17 12.06 0.47 -3.84
N SER A 18 11.62 0.23 -2.60
CA SER A 18 10.76 -0.91 -2.27
C SER A 18 9.48 -0.81 -3.09
N ASN A 19 9.27 -1.77 -4.01
CA ASN A 19 8.07 -1.80 -4.84
C ASN A 19 6.86 -2.10 -3.94
N SER A 20 5.84 -1.23 -3.99
CA SER A 20 4.57 -1.54 -3.31
C SER A 20 3.83 -2.64 -4.05
N LEU A 21 2.99 -3.39 -3.34
CA LEU A 21 2.23 -4.50 -3.90
C LEU A 21 0.75 -4.11 -3.98
N ILE A 22 0.12 -4.38 -5.11
CA ILE A 22 -1.33 -4.28 -5.29
C ILE A 22 -1.86 -5.69 -5.48
N LEU A 23 -2.70 -6.12 -4.54
CA LEU A 23 -3.36 -7.41 -4.58
C LEU A 23 -4.85 -7.19 -4.86
N VAL A 24 -5.31 -7.66 -6.02
CA VAL A 24 -6.73 -7.67 -6.37
C VAL A 24 -7.25 -9.07 -6.09
N GLY A 25 -8.05 -9.25 -5.04
CA GLY A 25 -8.54 -10.56 -4.60
C GLY A 25 -8.70 -10.71 -3.08
N PRO A 26 -8.93 -11.94 -2.56
CA PRO A 26 -9.32 -12.15 -1.16
C PRO A 26 -8.30 -11.61 -0.14
N SER A 27 -8.81 -10.83 0.82
CA SER A 27 -8.06 -9.91 1.68
C SER A 27 -7.33 -10.54 2.88
N GLU A 28 -7.63 -11.80 3.23
CA GLU A 28 -7.13 -12.42 4.47
C GLU A 28 -5.62 -12.76 4.46
N TRP A 29 -5.00 -12.92 3.28
CA TRP A 29 -3.62 -13.38 3.18
C TRP A 29 -2.61 -12.29 3.54
N ALA A 30 -2.91 -11.04 3.19
CA ALA A 30 -1.99 -9.91 3.39
C ALA A 30 -1.68 -9.66 4.86
N ARG A 31 -2.55 -10.08 5.79
CA ARG A 31 -2.41 -9.83 7.22
C ARG A 31 -1.48 -10.83 7.94
N HIS A 32 -1.04 -11.89 7.27
CA HIS A 32 -0.26 -12.96 7.91
C HIS A 32 1.24 -12.90 7.64
N PHE A 33 1.73 -11.92 6.88
CA PHE A 33 3.13 -11.88 6.44
C PHE A 33 4.12 -11.31 7.46
N GLY A 34 3.67 -10.55 8.45
CA GLY A 34 4.55 -9.93 9.44
C GLY A 34 3.85 -8.85 10.26
N ARG A 35 4.63 -8.02 10.97
CA ARG A 35 4.10 -6.88 11.72
C ARG A 35 3.65 -5.83 10.72
N HIS A 36 2.39 -5.41 10.79
CA HIS A 36 1.84 -4.49 9.81
C HIS A 36 0.85 -3.54 10.44
N MET A 37 0.72 -2.37 9.82
CA MET A 37 -0.43 -1.51 10.03
C MET A 37 -1.58 -1.97 9.13
N TYR A 38 -2.79 -1.99 9.66
CA TYR A 38 -4.00 -2.35 8.91
C TYR A 38 -4.98 -1.19 8.97
N PHE A 39 -5.36 -0.70 7.80
CA PHE A 39 -6.38 0.33 7.64
C PHE A 39 -7.49 -0.20 6.75
N ASN A 40 -8.73 -0.11 7.21
CA ASN A 40 -9.90 -0.52 6.46
C ASN A 40 -10.76 0.71 6.16
N THR A 41 -11.04 0.98 4.89
CA THR A 41 -11.76 2.14 4.32
C THR A 41 -11.15 3.53 4.59
N MET A 42 -10.48 3.72 5.72
CA MET A 42 -9.92 5.01 6.16
C MET A 42 -8.62 4.80 6.94
N LEU A 43 -7.70 5.75 6.81
CA LEU A 43 -6.46 5.78 7.58
C LEU A 43 -6.71 6.45 8.93
N ASN A 44 -6.21 5.85 10.01
CA ASN A 44 -6.20 6.44 11.34
C ASN A 44 -4.76 6.74 11.76
N LEU A 45 -4.44 8.01 11.99
CA LEU A 45 -3.07 8.42 12.34
C LEU A 45 -2.62 7.99 13.75
N ASP A 46 -3.54 7.63 14.64
CA ASP A 46 -3.19 7.11 15.96
C ASP A 46 -2.63 5.69 15.92
N ASP A 47 -3.00 4.91 14.90
CA ASP A 47 -2.52 3.54 14.72
C ASP A 47 -1.17 3.49 13.99
N TRP A 48 -0.52 4.65 13.80
CA TRP A 48 0.75 4.73 13.09
C TRP A 48 1.89 4.06 13.87
N ASP A 49 2.49 3.03 13.28
CA ASP A 49 3.58 2.25 13.84
C ASP A 49 4.81 2.25 12.92
N GLU A 50 5.87 2.98 13.31
CA GLU A 50 7.11 3.05 12.54
C GLU A 50 7.89 1.73 12.51
N GLU A 51 7.61 0.82 13.45
CA GLU A 51 8.24 -0.50 13.50
C GLU A 51 7.55 -1.52 12.58
N ALA A 52 6.37 -1.21 12.04
CA ALA A 52 5.65 -2.10 11.13
C ALA A 52 6.44 -2.36 9.84
N ASP A 53 6.45 -3.59 9.34
CA ASP A 53 7.20 -3.99 8.14
C ASP A 53 6.49 -3.56 6.85
N TYR A 54 5.17 -3.46 6.87
CA TYR A 54 4.34 -3.04 5.74
C TYR A 54 2.99 -2.45 6.20
N ILE A 55 2.29 -1.80 5.28
CA ILE A 55 0.90 -1.32 5.48
C ILE A 55 -0.04 -2.17 4.65
N VAL A 56 -1.22 -2.47 5.19
CA VAL A 56 -2.35 -3.05 4.45
C VAL A 56 -3.46 -2.00 4.37
N LEU A 57 -3.82 -1.60 3.16
CA LEU A 57 -4.98 -0.76 2.86
C LEU A 57 -6.07 -1.63 2.27
N ASP A 58 -7.15 -1.84 3.03
CA ASP A 58 -8.24 -2.76 2.70
C ASP A 58 -9.53 -1.99 2.43
N ASP A 59 -10.21 -2.34 1.35
CA ASP A 59 -11.52 -1.79 0.94
C ASP A 59 -11.57 -0.25 0.89
N PHE A 60 -10.45 0.38 0.54
CA PHE A 60 -10.44 1.82 0.29
C PHE A 60 -11.21 2.13 -0.99
N ASN A 61 -11.92 3.26 -0.96
CA ASN A 61 -12.63 3.74 -2.13
C ASN A 61 -11.66 3.93 -3.31
N PRO A 62 -12.02 3.49 -4.53
CA PRO A 62 -11.16 3.61 -5.70
C PRO A 62 -10.83 5.05 -6.10
N ASP A 63 -11.58 6.05 -5.62
CA ASP A 63 -11.17 7.47 -5.70
C ASP A 63 -10.04 7.78 -4.70
N ILE A 64 -8.84 7.26 -5.01
CA ILE A 64 -7.67 7.34 -4.12
C ILE A 64 -7.25 8.78 -3.79
N ASN A 65 -7.53 9.75 -4.67
CA ASN A 65 -7.17 11.15 -4.41
C ASN A 65 -7.99 11.73 -3.26
N LYS A 66 -9.27 11.37 -3.18
CA LYS A 66 -10.19 11.88 -2.17
C LYS A 66 -9.96 11.27 -0.80
N PHE A 67 -9.70 9.96 -0.76
CA PHE A 67 -9.62 9.20 0.50
C PHE A 67 -8.18 8.96 0.98
N LEU A 68 -7.19 9.12 0.09
CA LEU A 68 -5.78 8.99 0.42
C LEU A 68 -4.95 10.06 -0.31
N PRO A 69 -5.03 11.36 0.07
CA PRO A 69 -4.36 12.45 -0.65
C PRO A 69 -2.85 12.25 -0.86
N ALA A 70 -2.18 11.57 0.07
CA ALA A 70 -0.76 11.23 -0.01
C ALA A 70 -0.48 9.87 -0.67
N TRP A 71 -1.41 9.31 -1.47
CA TRP A 71 -1.30 7.96 -2.04
C TRP A 71 0.02 7.75 -2.80
N LYS A 72 0.49 8.71 -3.61
CA LYS A 72 1.78 8.61 -4.32
C LYS A 72 2.95 8.32 -3.37
N CYS A 73 2.88 8.81 -2.13
CA CYS A 73 3.91 8.57 -1.12
C CYS A 73 3.92 7.11 -0.68
N PHE A 74 2.74 6.53 -0.45
CA PHE A 74 2.62 5.12 -0.07
C PHE A 74 2.99 4.20 -1.23
N PHE A 75 2.33 4.33 -2.39
CA PHE A 75 2.58 3.48 -3.56
C PHE A 75 4.02 3.62 -4.09
N GLY A 76 4.61 4.82 -3.95
CA GLY A 76 5.99 5.10 -4.34
C GLY A 76 7.04 4.80 -3.28
N GLY A 77 6.69 4.23 -2.13
CA GLY A 77 7.64 3.88 -1.06
C GLY A 77 8.45 5.07 -0.55
N GLN A 78 7.84 6.25 -0.44
CA GLN A 78 8.54 7.46 0.01
C GLN A 78 8.94 7.33 1.49
N LYS A 79 10.14 7.81 1.81
CA LYS A 79 10.73 7.68 3.14
C LYS A 79 10.09 8.59 4.19
N GLU A 80 9.64 9.76 3.77
CA GLU A 80 9.10 10.77 4.65
C GLU A 80 8.01 11.54 3.90
N PHE A 81 6.88 11.76 4.57
CA PHE A 81 5.79 12.59 4.04
C PHE A 81 4.90 13.09 5.17
N THR A 82 4.13 14.13 4.88
CA THR A 82 3.19 14.70 5.85
C THR A 82 1.79 14.14 5.61
N LEU A 83 1.20 13.61 6.67
CA LEU A 83 -0.19 13.18 6.71
C LEU A 83 -1.02 14.12 7.57
N THR A 84 -2.32 14.12 7.33
CA THR A 84 -3.30 14.77 8.20
C THR A 84 -4.52 13.87 8.26
N ASP A 85 -5.19 13.92 9.40
CA ASP A 85 -6.47 13.24 9.60
C ASP A 85 -7.53 14.29 9.95
N LYS A 86 -8.80 13.90 9.90
CA LYS A 86 -9.91 14.79 10.20
C LYS A 86 -9.79 15.30 11.63
N TYR A 87 -9.87 16.61 11.80
CA TYR A 87 -9.70 17.30 13.09
C TYR A 87 -8.33 17.11 13.75
N ARG A 88 -7.33 16.65 13.00
CA ARG A 88 -5.95 16.49 13.48
C ARG A 88 -5.03 17.48 12.79
N GLY A 89 -4.02 17.94 13.53
CA GLY A 89 -2.90 18.66 12.94
C GLY A 89 -2.10 17.76 11.98
N LYS A 90 -1.35 18.40 11.07
CA LYS A 90 -0.41 17.73 10.19
C LYS A 90 0.67 17.01 11.02
N LYS A 91 0.97 15.76 10.66
CA LYS A 91 2.04 14.94 11.24
C LYS A 91 2.98 14.49 10.13
N THR A 92 4.27 14.74 10.30
CA THR A 92 5.30 14.13 9.45
C THR A 92 5.51 12.69 9.93
N VAL A 93 5.50 11.75 8.99
CA VAL A 93 5.70 10.32 9.26
C VAL A 93 6.90 9.79 8.47
N HIS A 94 7.60 8.84 9.08
CA HIS A 94 8.69 8.10 8.43
C HIS A 94 8.21 6.70 8.04
N TRP A 95 8.43 6.32 6.78
CA TRP A 95 7.94 5.06 6.23
C TRP A 95 8.99 4.36 5.37
N GLY A 96 9.01 4.59 4.06
CA GLY A 96 9.98 3.96 3.14
C GLY A 96 9.83 2.44 2.96
N LYS A 97 8.75 1.86 3.48
CA LYS A 97 8.46 0.41 3.47
C LYS A 97 7.33 0.10 2.49
N PRO A 98 7.16 -1.16 2.04
CA PRO A 98 6.12 -1.50 1.08
C PRO A 98 4.71 -1.37 1.67
N MET A 99 3.74 -1.14 0.80
CA MET A 99 2.31 -1.16 1.10
C MET A 99 1.62 -2.23 0.25
N ILE A 100 0.58 -2.83 0.81
CA ILE A 100 -0.32 -3.78 0.17
C ILE A 100 -1.69 -3.10 0.01
N TRP A 101 -2.11 -2.86 -1.24
CA TRP A 101 -3.45 -2.42 -1.55
C TRP A 101 -4.34 -3.63 -1.84
N LEU A 102 -5.44 -3.77 -1.09
CA LEU A 102 -6.45 -4.81 -1.28
C LEU A 102 -7.73 -4.19 -1.83
N SER A 103 -8.18 -4.69 -2.96
CA SER A 103 -9.48 -4.32 -3.52
C SER A 103 -10.13 -5.48 -4.25
N ASN A 104 -11.45 -5.50 -4.22
CA ASN A 104 -12.27 -6.42 -5.02
C ASN A 104 -12.40 -5.95 -6.48
N GLU A 105 -12.16 -4.67 -6.73
CA GLU A 105 -12.22 -4.08 -8.07
C GLU A 105 -10.83 -3.83 -8.63
N ASP A 106 -10.75 -3.81 -9.96
CA ASP A 106 -9.55 -3.37 -10.65
C ASP A 106 -9.36 -1.87 -10.46
N LEU A 107 -8.34 -1.51 -9.68
CA LEU A 107 -7.99 -0.13 -9.37
C LEU A 107 -7.80 0.71 -10.65
N PHE A 108 -7.25 0.13 -11.73
CA PHE A 108 -6.95 0.87 -12.96
C PHE A 108 -8.19 1.41 -13.68
N LYS A 109 -9.40 0.88 -13.40
CA LYS A 109 -10.65 1.38 -13.98
C LYS A 109 -10.99 2.80 -13.53
N HIS A 110 -10.48 3.20 -12.37
CA HIS A 110 -10.80 4.47 -11.72
C HIS A 110 -9.64 5.47 -11.77
N LEU A 111 -8.54 5.10 -12.42
CA LEU A 111 -7.34 5.92 -12.53
C LEU A 111 -7.22 6.57 -13.90
N ASN A 112 -6.73 7.80 -13.92
CA ASN A 112 -6.29 8.44 -15.15
C ASN A 112 -4.96 7.84 -15.66
N LEU A 113 -4.53 8.27 -16.85
CA LEU A 113 -3.31 7.76 -17.49
C LEU A 113 -2.07 7.98 -16.64
N GLU A 114 -1.86 9.19 -16.12
CA GLU A 114 -0.69 9.53 -15.28
C GLU A 114 -0.64 8.67 -14.00
N GLN A 115 -1.78 8.50 -13.34
CA GLN A 115 -1.89 7.69 -12.14
C GLN A 115 -1.57 6.21 -12.45
N SER A 116 -2.11 5.70 -13.56
CA SER A 116 -1.89 4.34 -14.01
C SER A 116 -0.41 4.08 -14.32
N GLU A 117 0.26 5.01 -15.00
CA GLU A 117 1.68 4.92 -15.29
C GLU A 117 2.54 4.98 -14.02
N PHE A 118 2.18 5.85 -13.08
CA PHE A 118 2.86 5.93 -11.78
C PHE A 118 2.77 4.59 -11.03
N ILE A 119 1.59 3.99 -10.97
CA ILE A 119 1.40 2.71 -10.30
C ILE A 119 2.18 1.60 -11.01
N LYS A 120 2.06 1.49 -12.34
CA LYS A 120 2.80 0.47 -13.11
C LYS A 120 4.32 0.57 -12.94
N LYS A 121 4.85 1.78 -12.71
CA LYS A 121 6.27 2.03 -12.51
C LYS A 121 6.76 1.67 -11.11
N ASN A 122 5.96 1.90 -10.07
CA ASN A 122 6.39 1.78 -8.67
C ASN A 122 5.79 0.56 -7.94
N CYS A 123 4.81 -0.10 -8.54
CA CYS A 123 4.04 -1.15 -7.89
C CYS A 123 3.97 -2.41 -8.73
N THR A 124 3.99 -3.54 -8.06
CA THR A 124 3.66 -4.84 -8.66
C THR A 124 2.17 -5.10 -8.47
N VAL A 125 1.46 -5.41 -9.56
CA VAL A 125 0.02 -5.69 -9.51
C VAL A 125 -0.19 -7.19 -9.71
N ILE A 126 -0.90 -7.81 -8.78
CA ILE A 126 -1.24 -9.23 -8.84
C ILE A 126 -2.76 -9.36 -8.71
N CYS A 127 -3.40 -9.92 -9.72
CA CYS A 127 -4.82 -10.24 -9.70
C CYS A 127 -5.00 -11.73 -9.38
N LEU A 128 -5.60 -12.02 -8.23
CA LEU A 128 -5.98 -13.36 -7.81
C LEU A 128 -7.40 -13.66 -8.33
N THR A 129 -7.49 -14.32 -9.48
CA THR A 129 -8.77 -14.65 -10.12
C THR A 129 -9.49 -15.83 -9.46
N ASN A 130 -8.79 -16.60 -8.62
CA ASN A 130 -9.34 -17.79 -7.98
C ASN A 130 -9.51 -17.53 -6.48
N LYS A 131 -10.70 -17.83 -5.94
CA LYS A 131 -10.83 -18.06 -4.49
C LYS A 131 -9.93 -19.25 -4.15
N LEU A 132 -9.10 -19.12 -3.13
CA LEU A 132 -8.20 -20.20 -2.71
C LEU A 132 -8.90 -21.30 -1.89
N TYR A 133 -10.23 -21.27 -1.83
CA TYR A 133 -11.11 -22.31 -1.27
C TYR A 133 -12.54 -22.11 -1.78
#